data_AF-A0A954JSS3-F1
#
_entry.id   AF-A0A954JSS3-F1
#
_cell.length_a   1.000
_cell.length_b   1.000
_cell.length_c   1.000
_cell.angle_alpha   90.00
_cell.angle_beta   90.00
_cell.angle_gamma   90.00
#
_symmetry.space_group_name_H-M   'P 1'
#
loop_
_entity.id
_entity.type
_entity.pdbx_description
1 polymer ?
#
loop_
_entity_poly.entity_id
_entity_poly.type
_entity_poly.pdbx_seq_one_letter_code
_entity_poly.pdbx_strand_id
1 'polypeptide(L)'
;MADWLKIPSKNKRREEDIPEPYEIVCVCGVSLSGYRRKGPYRHACQQCNEAYFILPRNTYPAPKARKKKKQLPKQQQLSDFILNSAFVTRLREKRKAKQEARKPAEANSAIETRAEVSPFELPAPRTRLITPFRGILAGIILIVGLTGYGIMHSRKMEQASDTLKAATQTGEEMLEQEDLIAANEAYQEAFQALTVLGRDDPAANEIRQTSRELLAMNMQAGAPLFEMAEEAVEQIKQTGLDSWKTLFDVRYADSWMIFEATLSPVETQEETEHSRYRLNLPVLLDEYTLYLELNSPAFEEYLKTHQGQPVIFAAQIAGFHPDASRPDTGIIELNGKTAFLWSHLKLYQLLGIEFDAFQNREQIEKILNQQSHYLGLTE
;
A
#
# COMPACT_ATOMS: atom_id res chain seq x y z
N MET A 1 -35.83 -46.35 15.76
CA MET A 1 -34.44 -46.25 15.26
C MET A 1 -34.48 -45.63 13.88
N ALA A 2 -33.58 -44.69 13.63
CA ALA A 2 -33.57 -43.73 12.52
C ALA A 2 -33.68 -44.34 11.11
N ASP A 3 -34.76 -44.01 10.40
CA ASP A 3 -35.04 -44.41 9.01
C ASP A 3 -34.46 -43.41 7.96
N TRP A 4 -33.49 -42.58 8.37
CA TRP A 4 -32.87 -41.54 7.52
C TRP A 4 -31.50 -41.93 6.94
N LEU A 5 -31.03 -43.16 7.20
CA LEU A 5 -29.77 -43.72 6.67
C LEU A 5 -30.00 -44.69 5.49
N LYS A 6 -31.04 -44.47 4.67
CA LYS A 6 -31.17 -45.16 3.38
C LYS A 6 -30.32 -44.43 2.34
N ILE A 7 -29.07 -44.85 2.21
CA ILE A 7 -28.22 -44.56 1.06
C ILE A 7 -29.01 -44.97 -0.19
N PRO A 8 -29.39 -44.05 -1.10
CA PRO A 8 -30.03 -44.44 -2.33
C PRO A 8 -29.03 -45.28 -3.13
N SER A 9 -29.47 -46.49 -3.43
CA SER A 9 -28.77 -47.47 -4.21
C SER A 9 -28.19 -46.88 -5.49
N LYS A 10 -27.03 -47.42 -5.82
CA LYS A 10 -26.33 -47.36 -7.11
C LYS A 10 -27.29 -47.64 -8.27
N ASN A 11 -28.05 -46.64 -8.71
CA ASN A 11 -28.76 -46.68 -9.98
C ASN A 11 -28.02 -45.81 -11.00
N LYS A 12 -27.02 -46.49 -11.54
CA LYS A 12 -26.28 -46.28 -12.78
C LYS A 12 -27.20 -45.74 -13.89
N ARG A 13 -27.45 -44.43 -13.93
CA ARG A 13 -27.70 -43.76 -15.21
C ARG A 13 -26.35 -43.70 -15.90
N ARG A 14 -26.10 -44.68 -16.78
CA ARG A 14 -25.22 -44.48 -17.94
C ARG A 14 -25.87 -43.36 -18.75
N GLU A 15 -25.61 -42.13 -18.35
CA GLU A 15 -25.71 -40.99 -19.25
C GLU A 15 -24.56 -41.23 -20.23
N GLU A 16 -24.93 -41.53 -21.47
CA GLU A 16 -24.04 -41.97 -22.52
C GLU A 16 -22.80 -41.06 -22.60
N ASP A 17 -21.66 -41.68 -22.95
CA ASP A 17 -20.39 -41.01 -23.22
C ASP A 17 -20.54 -40.09 -24.43
N ILE A 18 -21.24 -38.96 -24.27
CA ILE A 18 -21.30 -37.88 -25.25
C ILE A 18 -19.93 -37.19 -25.18
N PRO A 19 -19.13 -37.24 -26.24
CA PRO A 19 -17.80 -36.66 -26.22
C PRO A 19 -17.93 -35.12 -26.23
N GLU A 20 -17.41 -34.46 -25.20
CA GLU A 20 -17.40 -32.98 -25.11
C GLU A 20 -16.32 -32.43 -26.05
N PRO A 21 -16.70 -31.72 -27.13
CA PRO A 21 -15.73 -31.10 -28.01
C PRO A 21 -15.08 -29.89 -27.32
N TYR A 22 -13.86 -29.57 -27.71
CA TYR A 22 -13.22 -28.29 -27.43
C TYR A 22 -12.65 -27.71 -28.72
N GLU A 23 -12.54 -26.39 -28.73
CA GLU A 23 -11.86 -25.62 -29.75
C GLU A 23 -10.99 -24.59 -29.03
N ILE A 24 -9.68 -24.64 -29.29
CA ILE A 24 -8.70 -23.68 -28.76
C ILE A 24 -7.89 -23.12 -29.93
N VAL A 25 -7.52 -21.85 -29.84
CA VAL A 25 -6.69 -21.20 -30.87
C VAL A 25 -5.24 -21.26 -30.41
N CYS A 26 -4.38 -21.82 -31.27
CA CYS A 26 -2.95 -21.88 -31.03
C CYS A 26 -2.30 -20.49 -31.25
N VAL A 27 -1.13 -20.24 -30.65
CA VAL A 27 -0.34 -19.01 -30.82
C VAL A 27 0.00 -18.76 -32.30
N CYS A 28 0.15 -19.82 -33.10
CA CYS A 28 0.37 -19.70 -34.54
C CYS A 28 -0.91 -19.40 -35.36
N GLY A 29 -2.05 -19.18 -34.70
CA GLY A 29 -3.34 -18.84 -35.34
C GLY A 29 -4.16 -20.03 -35.84
N VAL A 30 -3.69 -21.27 -35.67
CA VAL A 30 -4.41 -22.49 -36.08
C VAL A 30 -5.40 -22.91 -34.99
N SER A 31 -6.64 -23.24 -35.37
CA SER A 31 -7.61 -23.82 -34.44
C SER A 31 -7.31 -25.30 -34.20
N LEU A 32 -7.15 -25.66 -32.94
CA LEU A 32 -7.04 -27.04 -32.48
C LEU A 32 -8.40 -27.47 -31.96
N SER A 33 -8.98 -28.49 -32.60
CA SER A 33 -10.24 -29.08 -32.15
C SER A 33 -10.04 -30.55 -31.77
N GLY A 34 -10.86 -31.01 -30.83
CA GLY A 34 -10.81 -32.40 -30.37
C GLY A 34 -11.85 -32.68 -29.31
N TYR A 35 -11.75 -33.85 -28.69
CA TYR A 35 -12.65 -34.28 -27.63
C TYR A 35 -11.94 -34.37 -26.29
N ARG A 36 -12.61 -33.94 -25.22
CA ARG A 36 -12.10 -34.07 -23.86
C ARG A 36 -12.14 -35.54 -23.42
N ARG A 37 -11.05 -36.00 -22.81
CA ARG A 37 -10.90 -37.37 -22.29
C ARG A 37 -11.22 -37.41 -20.79
N LYS A 38 -11.31 -38.62 -20.22
CA LYS A 38 -11.52 -38.82 -18.77
C LYS A 38 -10.34 -38.31 -17.93
N GLY A 39 -9.13 -38.29 -18.49
CA GLY A 39 -7.94 -37.73 -17.86
C GLY A 39 -7.39 -36.53 -18.65
N PRO A 40 -6.59 -35.68 -18.01
CA PRO A 40 -5.89 -34.59 -18.69
C PRO A 40 -4.89 -35.15 -19.71
N TYR A 41 -4.70 -34.42 -20.81
CA TYR A 41 -3.67 -34.75 -21.80
C TYR A 41 -3.17 -33.49 -22.51
N ARG A 42 -2.02 -33.61 -23.19
CA ARG A 42 -1.46 -32.52 -24.00
C ARG A 42 -1.80 -32.71 -25.47
N HIS A 43 -2.25 -31.64 -26.12
CA HIS A 43 -2.46 -31.59 -27.57
C HIS A 43 -1.40 -30.66 -28.17
N ALA A 44 -0.47 -31.24 -28.93
CA ALA A 44 0.57 -30.47 -29.64
C ALA A 44 0.03 -29.94 -30.96
N CYS A 45 0.28 -28.65 -31.25
CA CYS A 45 -0.05 -28.05 -32.53
C CYS A 45 0.86 -28.62 -33.63
N GLN A 46 0.27 -29.07 -34.75
CA GLN A 46 1.04 -29.65 -35.86
C GLN A 46 1.94 -28.63 -36.59
N GLN A 47 1.69 -27.32 -36.41
CA GLN A 47 2.38 -26.27 -37.16
C GLN A 47 3.53 -25.61 -36.38
N CYS A 48 3.37 -25.35 -35.08
CA CYS A 48 4.41 -24.75 -34.24
C CYS A 48 4.94 -25.69 -33.14
N ASN A 49 4.40 -26.90 -33.03
CA ASN A 49 4.76 -27.91 -32.02
C ASN A 49 4.53 -27.49 -30.56
N GLU A 50 3.83 -26.37 -30.33
CA GLU A 50 3.46 -25.89 -29.00
C GLU A 50 2.41 -26.81 -28.36
N ALA A 51 2.58 -27.15 -27.09
CA ALA A 51 1.77 -28.16 -26.40
C ALA A 51 0.72 -27.50 -25.48
N TYR A 52 -0.56 -27.72 -25.78
CA TYR A 52 -1.68 -27.20 -25.00
C TYR A 52 -2.18 -28.23 -23.99
N PHE A 53 -2.40 -27.80 -22.75
CA PHE A 53 -3.00 -28.64 -21.72
C PHE A 53 -4.52 -28.67 -21.85
N ILE A 54 -5.07 -29.85 -22.16
CA ILE A 54 -6.51 -30.04 -22.29
C ILE A 54 -7.07 -30.57 -20.97
N LEU A 55 -7.99 -29.79 -20.39
CA LEU A 55 -8.69 -30.17 -19.17
C LEU A 55 -9.48 -31.49 -19.35
N PRO A 56 -9.55 -32.32 -18.30
CA PRO A 56 -10.41 -33.49 -18.33
C PRO A 56 -11.87 -33.09 -18.46
N ARG A 57 -12.71 -34.07 -18.84
CA ARG A 57 -14.16 -33.91 -18.89
C ARG A 57 -14.70 -33.43 -17.54
N ASN A 58 -15.69 -32.54 -17.56
CA ASN A 58 -16.33 -32.08 -16.32
C ASN A 58 -17.13 -33.24 -15.69
N THR A 59 -16.67 -33.76 -14.55
CA THR A 59 -17.35 -34.82 -13.79
C THR A 59 -18.51 -34.31 -12.94
N TYR A 60 -18.71 -32.99 -12.85
CA TYR A 60 -19.79 -32.42 -12.05
C TYR A 60 -21.10 -32.35 -12.86
N PRO A 61 -22.24 -32.66 -12.24
CA PRO A 61 -23.54 -32.51 -12.90
C PRO A 61 -23.76 -31.05 -13.26
N ALA A 62 -24.25 -30.79 -14.47
CA ALA A 62 -24.59 -29.43 -14.90
C ALA A 62 -25.50 -28.75 -13.86
N PRO A 63 -25.19 -27.51 -13.43
CA PRO A 63 -26.00 -26.82 -12.45
C PRO A 63 -27.43 -26.69 -12.98
N LYS A 64 -28.41 -27.14 -12.18
CA LYS A 64 -29.83 -27.01 -12.51
C LYS A 64 -30.13 -25.53 -12.78
N ALA A 65 -30.68 -25.23 -13.96
CA ALA A 65 -31.03 -23.87 -14.36
C ALA A 65 -31.82 -23.17 -13.23
N ARG A 66 -31.23 -22.11 -12.67
CA ARG A 66 -31.89 -21.31 -11.64
C ARG A 66 -33.14 -20.68 -12.25
N LYS A 67 -34.30 -20.92 -11.64
CA LYS A 67 -35.53 -20.18 -11.96
C LYS A 67 -35.24 -18.69 -11.81
N LYS A 68 -35.62 -17.88 -12.81
CA LYS A 68 -35.47 -16.41 -12.83
C LYS A 68 -35.88 -15.83 -11.47
N LYS A 69 -34.93 -15.30 -10.71
CA LYS A 69 -35.20 -14.52 -9.50
C LYS A 69 -35.96 -13.26 -9.92
N LYS A 70 -37.10 -12.99 -9.27
CA LYS A 70 -37.78 -11.70 -9.34
C LYS A 70 -36.79 -10.60 -8.96
N GLN A 71 -36.75 -9.52 -9.75
CA GLN A 71 -35.98 -8.32 -9.46
C GLN A 71 -36.31 -7.83 -8.04
N LEU A 72 -35.28 -7.67 -7.20
CA LEU A 72 -35.41 -6.96 -5.93
C LEU A 72 -35.56 -5.46 -6.19
N PRO A 73 -36.27 -4.72 -5.32
CA PRO A 73 -36.52 -3.29 -5.51
C PRO A 73 -35.23 -2.47 -5.35
N LYS A 74 -35.16 -1.40 -6.15
CA LYS A 74 -34.04 -0.48 -6.35
C LYS A 74 -33.44 0.09 -5.05
N GLN A 75 -32.12 0.18 -5.10
CA GLN A 75 -31.15 0.88 -4.23
C GLN A 75 -31.46 2.37 -3.91
N GLN A 76 -32.56 2.92 -4.42
CA GLN A 76 -32.96 4.33 -4.23
C GLN A 76 -33.58 4.61 -2.84
N GLN A 77 -33.99 3.59 -2.08
CA GLN A 77 -34.58 3.81 -0.75
C GLN A 77 -33.53 3.98 0.37
N LEU A 78 -32.27 3.60 0.15
CA LEU A 78 -31.20 3.75 1.14
C LEU A 78 -30.58 5.16 1.13
N SER A 79 -30.49 5.79 -0.05
CA SER A 79 -30.00 7.18 -0.18
C SER A 79 -30.93 8.19 0.49
N ASP A 80 -32.25 8.00 0.39
CA ASP A 80 -33.24 8.89 1.00
C ASP A 80 -33.31 8.74 2.53
N PHE A 81 -32.92 7.58 3.06
CA PHE A 81 -32.89 7.34 4.51
C PHE A 81 -31.62 7.91 5.16
N ILE A 82 -30.48 7.90 4.46
CA ILE A 82 -29.21 8.44 4.97
C ILE A 82 -29.23 9.98 4.93
N LEU A 83 -29.76 10.57 3.85
CA LEU A 83 -29.79 12.03 3.65
C LEU A 83 -30.78 12.77 4.57
N ASN A 84 -31.82 12.08 5.07
CA ASN A 84 -32.83 12.64 5.98
C ASN A 84 -32.63 12.24 7.46
N SER A 85 -31.52 11.60 7.80
CA SER A 85 -31.23 11.21 9.18
C SER A 85 -30.95 12.43 10.06
N ALA A 86 -31.53 12.46 11.27
CA ALA A 86 -31.44 13.56 12.24
C ALA A 86 -30.00 13.90 12.69
N PHE A 87 -29.03 13.06 12.35
CA PHE A 87 -27.61 13.26 12.61
C PHE A 87 -26.96 14.22 11.60
N VAL A 88 -27.35 14.11 10.32
CA VAL A 88 -26.80 14.94 9.23
C VAL A 88 -27.36 16.37 9.30
N THR A 89 -28.60 16.56 9.75
CA THR A 89 -29.18 17.90 9.97
C THR A 89 -28.47 18.67 11.09
N ARG A 90 -28.14 18.02 12.22
CA ARG A 90 -27.38 18.63 13.33
C ARG A 90 -25.96 19.03 12.95
N LEU A 91 -25.30 18.27 12.08
CA LEU A 91 -23.96 18.61 11.56
C LEU A 91 -23.99 19.82 10.60
N ARG A 92 -25.08 19.96 9.81
CA ARG A 92 -25.28 21.10 8.90
C ARG A 92 -25.56 22.40 9.65
N GLU A 93 -26.30 22.35 10.76
CA GLU A 93 -26.55 23.48 11.65
C GLU A 93 -25.28 23.94 12.39
N LYS A 94 -24.46 23.01 12.91
CA LYS A 94 -23.17 23.34 13.54
C LYS A 94 -22.19 24.01 12.58
N ARG A 95 -22.21 23.68 11.28
CA ARG A 95 -21.35 24.35 10.27
C ARG A 95 -21.83 25.76 9.93
N LYS A 96 -23.14 26.03 9.90
CA LYS A 96 -23.69 27.38 9.69
C LYS A 96 -23.40 28.32 10.88
N ALA A 97 -23.56 27.84 12.11
CA ALA A 97 -23.22 28.61 13.31
C ALA A 97 -21.73 28.99 13.39
N LYS A 98 -20.84 28.12 12.87
CA LYS A 98 -19.39 28.39 12.83
C LYS A 98 -18.98 29.37 11.71
N GLN A 99 -19.79 29.53 10.67
CA GLN A 99 -19.57 30.52 9.60
C GLN A 99 -20.10 31.92 9.98
N GLU A 100 -21.20 32.00 10.73
CA GLU A 100 -21.71 33.29 11.23
C GLU A 100 -20.82 33.88 12.34
N ALA A 101 -20.13 33.05 13.12
CA ALA A 101 -19.15 33.49 14.12
C ALA A 101 -17.80 33.98 13.54
N ARG A 102 -17.61 33.94 12.20
CA ARG A 102 -16.34 34.28 11.52
C ARG A 102 -16.46 35.45 10.53
N LYS A 103 -17.48 36.31 10.63
CA LYS A 103 -17.43 37.65 10.01
C LYS A 103 -16.67 38.62 10.92
N PRO A 104 -15.52 39.17 10.48
CA PRO A 104 -14.74 40.08 11.29
C PRO A 104 -15.38 41.48 11.33
N ALA A 105 -15.18 42.10 12.49
CA ALA A 105 -15.39 43.50 12.76
C ALA A 105 -14.49 44.34 11.84
N GLU A 106 -15.10 45.04 10.88
CA GLU A 106 -14.48 46.11 10.13
C GLU A 106 -15.53 47.18 9.87
N ALA A 107 -15.84 47.96 10.91
CA ALA A 107 -16.53 49.23 10.81
C ALA A 107 -16.34 49.99 12.12
N ASN A 108 -15.97 51.26 11.99
CA ASN A 108 -15.94 52.32 13.02
C ASN A 108 -14.62 52.51 13.78
N SER A 109 -13.72 53.28 13.18
CA SER A 109 -13.10 54.42 13.88
C SER A 109 -12.50 55.41 12.89
N ALA A 110 -13.33 56.35 12.40
CA ALA A 110 -12.88 57.59 11.81
C ALA A 110 -13.72 58.71 12.43
N ILE A 111 -13.20 59.31 13.51
CA ILE A 111 -13.57 60.66 13.94
C ILE A 111 -12.28 61.38 14.24
N GLU A 112 -11.94 62.31 13.34
CA GLU A 112 -10.95 63.35 13.53
C GLU A 112 -11.45 64.33 14.59
N THR A 113 -10.65 64.55 15.64
CA THR A 113 -10.70 65.78 16.43
C THR A 113 -9.34 66.44 16.42
N ARG A 114 -9.33 67.62 15.81
CA ARG A 114 -8.26 68.59 15.76
C ARG A 114 -8.07 69.22 17.15
N ALA A 115 -6.84 69.31 17.63
CA ALA A 115 -6.45 70.26 18.67
C ALA A 115 -5.03 70.76 18.42
N GLU A 116 -4.88 72.06 18.63
CA GLU A 116 -3.74 72.94 18.34
C GLU A 116 -2.49 72.67 19.18
N VAL A 117 -1.34 72.72 18.49
CA VAL A 117 -0.08 73.41 18.83
C VAL A 117 0.36 73.50 20.30
N SER A 118 1.51 72.91 20.61
CA SER A 118 2.59 73.68 21.24
C SER A 118 3.98 73.16 20.85
N PRO A 119 5.00 74.03 20.74
CA PRO A 119 6.31 73.70 20.20
C PRO A 119 7.32 73.52 21.33
N PHE A 120 7.84 72.30 21.49
CA PHE A 120 9.09 72.09 22.20
C PHE A 120 9.80 70.88 21.59
N GLU A 121 10.69 71.16 20.64
CA GLU A 121 11.64 70.18 20.13
C GLU A 121 12.67 69.87 21.22
N LEU A 122 12.54 68.69 21.82
CA LEU A 122 13.62 68.08 22.60
C LEU A 122 14.40 67.15 21.66
N PRO A 123 15.74 67.25 21.60
CA PRO A 123 16.53 66.41 20.71
C PRO A 123 16.41 64.94 21.12
N ALA A 124 16.27 64.06 20.13
CA ALA A 124 16.11 62.63 20.33
C ALA A 124 17.27 62.06 21.19
N PRO A 125 17.00 61.34 22.29
CA PRO A 125 18.05 60.69 23.03
C PRO A 125 18.61 59.55 22.18
N ARG A 126 19.89 59.66 21.80
CA ARG A 126 20.68 58.56 21.23
C ARG A 126 20.51 57.33 22.12
N THR A 127 19.75 56.35 21.65
CA THR A 127 19.53 55.10 22.36
C THR A 127 20.86 54.34 22.41
N ARG A 128 21.51 54.34 23.57
CA ARG A 128 22.49 53.29 23.89
C ARG A 128 21.68 51.99 23.99
N LEU A 129 21.66 51.21 22.90
CA LEU A 129 20.81 50.03 22.71
C LEU A 129 21.04 48.90 23.73
N ILE A 130 22.04 48.99 24.60
CA ILE A 130 22.30 48.03 25.66
C ILE A 130 22.57 48.80 26.95
N THR A 131 21.57 48.90 27.82
CA THR A 131 21.84 49.17 29.23
C THR A 131 22.47 47.90 29.83
N PRO A 132 23.54 48.01 30.64
CA PRO A 132 24.28 46.84 31.15
C PRO A 132 23.37 45.84 31.88
N PHE A 133 22.29 46.32 32.50
CA PHE A 133 21.28 45.49 33.15
C PHE A 133 20.51 44.55 32.19
N ARG A 134 20.19 45.01 30.97
CA ARG A 134 19.50 44.18 29.97
C ARG A 134 20.39 43.06 29.42
N GLY A 135 21.71 43.30 29.32
CA GLY A 135 22.67 42.28 28.95
C GLY A 135 22.78 41.16 29.99
N ILE A 136 22.82 41.52 31.28
CA ILE A 136 22.84 40.55 32.38
C ILE A 136 21.55 39.72 32.42
N LEU A 137 20.38 40.36 32.29
CA LEU A 137 19.10 39.64 32.28
C LEU A 137 18.98 38.65 31.11
N ALA A 138 19.41 39.07 29.90
CA ALA A 138 19.45 38.18 28.74
C ALA A 138 20.39 36.99 28.97
N GLY A 139 21.55 37.22 29.60
CA GLY A 139 22.47 36.15 29.98
C GLY A 139 21.86 35.14 30.96
N ILE A 140 21.14 35.61 31.98
CA ILE A 140 20.46 34.74 32.95
C ILE A 140 19.37 33.91 32.25
N ILE A 141 18.53 34.54 31.42
CA ILE A 141 17.47 33.84 30.68
C ILE A 141 18.07 32.78 29.76
N LEU A 142 19.19 33.09 29.09
CA LEU A 142 19.87 32.15 28.21
C LEU A 142 20.43 30.94 28.99
N ILE A 143 21.06 31.15 30.15
CA ILE A 143 21.58 30.06 30.98
C ILE A 143 20.44 29.19 31.53
N VAL A 144 19.38 29.79 32.06
CA VAL A 144 18.21 29.07 32.57
C VAL A 144 17.53 28.28 31.44
N GLY A 145 17.39 28.90 30.26
CA GLY A 145 16.84 28.26 29.07
C GLY A 145 17.66 27.06 28.61
N LEU A 146 18.99 27.20 28.50
CA LEU A 146 19.89 26.11 28.13
C LEU A 146 19.88 24.97 29.16
N THR A 147 19.86 25.31 30.45
CA THR A 147 19.81 24.31 31.53
C THR A 147 18.49 23.55 31.52
N GLY A 148 17.37 24.27 31.38
CA GLY A 148 16.04 23.66 31.26
C GLY A 148 15.91 22.77 30.03
N TYR A 149 16.45 23.22 28.89
CA TYR A 149 16.52 22.42 27.66
C TYR A 149 17.36 21.16 27.87
N GLY A 150 18.54 21.26 28.50
CA GLY A 150 19.41 20.12 28.77
C GLY A 150 18.76 19.05 29.65
N ILE A 151 18.06 19.45 30.72
CA ILE A 151 17.33 18.51 31.59
C ILE A 151 16.21 17.81 30.83
N MET A 152 15.42 18.56 30.04
CA MET A 152 14.36 17.98 29.24
C MET A 152 14.90 17.02 28.18
N HIS A 153 16.01 17.40 27.53
CA HIS A 153 16.68 16.57 26.52
C HIS A 153 17.23 15.27 27.13
N SER A 154 17.91 15.34 28.29
CA SER A 154 18.42 14.15 29.00
C SER A 154 17.29 13.18 29.35
N ARG A 155 16.20 13.69 29.92
CA ARG A 155 15.03 12.84 30.26
C ARG A 155 14.40 12.18 29.04
N LYS A 156 14.32 12.90 27.92
CA LYS A 156 13.81 12.32 26.67
C LYS A 156 14.72 11.20 26.16
N MET A 157 16.04 11.36 26.28
CA MET A 157 17.01 10.34 25.89
C MET A 157 16.95 9.11 26.81
N GLU A 158 16.86 9.31 28.13
CA GLU A 158 16.70 8.22 29.11
C GLU A 158 15.40 7.45 28.86
N GLN A 159 14.28 8.15 28.73
CA GLN A 159 12.99 7.53 28.44
C GLN A 159 13.01 6.77 27.11
N ALA A 160 13.60 7.35 26.06
CA ALA A 160 13.71 6.67 24.77
C ALA A 160 14.60 5.40 24.86
N SER A 161 15.66 5.42 25.66
CA SER A 161 16.48 4.22 25.90
C SER A 161 15.69 3.12 26.61
N ASP A 162 14.92 3.46 27.64
CA ASP A 162 14.11 2.50 28.38
C ASP A 162 12.98 1.94 27.50
N THR A 163 12.28 2.81 26.77
CA THR A 163 11.24 2.43 25.81
C THR A 163 11.80 1.53 24.72
N LEU A 164 12.95 1.86 24.13
CA LEU A 164 13.59 1.04 23.09
C LEU A 164 13.79 -0.40 23.57
N LYS A 165 14.37 -0.57 24.76
CA LYS A 165 14.65 -1.90 25.31
C LYS A 165 13.36 -2.67 25.59
N ALA A 166 12.40 -2.04 26.26
CA ALA A 166 11.13 -2.68 26.61
C ALA A 166 10.31 -3.06 25.38
N ALA A 167 10.19 -2.14 24.42
CA ALA A 167 9.42 -2.33 23.20
C ALA A 167 10.05 -3.39 22.28
N THR A 168 11.39 -3.42 22.17
CA THR A 168 12.08 -4.46 21.37
C THR A 168 11.85 -5.85 21.97
N GLN A 169 12.05 -6.01 23.29
CA GLN A 169 11.81 -7.28 23.97
C GLN A 169 10.34 -7.72 23.82
N THR A 170 9.40 -6.79 24.00
CA THR A 170 7.97 -7.08 23.83
C THR A 170 7.68 -7.51 22.39
N GLY A 171 8.25 -6.82 21.40
CA GLY A 171 8.10 -7.16 19.99
C GLY A 171 8.64 -8.55 19.66
N GLU A 172 9.81 -8.93 20.18
CA GLU A 172 10.37 -10.27 20.03
C GLU A 172 9.45 -11.34 20.62
N GLU A 173 8.97 -11.14 21.86
CA GLU A 173 8.03 -12.05 22.53
C GLU A 173 6.72 -12.23 21.73
N MET A 174 6.18 -11.16 21.14
CA MET A 174 4.98 -11.22 20.30
C MET A 174 5.25 -11.91 18.95
N LEU A 175 6.44 -11.73 18.36
CA LEU A 175 6.86 -12.46 17.16
C LEU A 175 7.08 -13.95 17.39
N GLU A 176 7.43 -14.37 18.61
CA GLU A 176 7.47 -15.78 18.98
C GLU A 176 6.07 -16.39 19.12
N GLN A 177 5.09 -15.57 19.53
CA GLN A 177 3.68 -15.95 19.63
C GLN A 177 2.92 -15.83 18.32
N GLU A 178 3.58 -15.39 17.24
CA GLU A 178 2.99 -15.11 15.92
C GLU A 178 1.86 -14.04 15.97
N ASP A 179 1.84 -13.20 17.01
CA ASP A 179 0.93 -12.05 17.10
C ASP A 179 1.52 -10.86 16.34
N LEU A 180 1.29 -10.84 15.02
CA LEU A 180 1.84 -9.83 14.11
C LEU A 180 1.33 -8.41 14.39
N ILE A 181 0.13 -8.29 14.95
CA ILE A 181 -0.48 -6.99 15.25
C ILE A 181 0.22 -6.39 16.46
N ALA A 182 0.30 -7.13 17.57
CA ALA A 182 0.98 -6.70 18.78
C ALA A 182 2.48 -6.49 18.54
N ALA A 183 3.12 -7.36 17.77
CA ALA A 183 4.51 -7.20 17.37
C ALA A 183 4.74 -5.89 16.61
N ASN A 184 3.88 -5.56 15.64
CA ASN A 184 4.00 -4.31 14.89
C ASN A 184 3.85 -3.09 15.79
N GLU A 185 2.87 -3.07 16.70
CA GLU A 185 2.71 -1.96 17.65
C GLU A 185 3.99 -1.74 18.49
N ALA A 186 4.56 -2.82 19.03
CA ALA A 186 5.79 -2.76 19.81
C ALA A 186 7.00 -2.29 18.98
N TYR A 187 7.18 -2.81 17.75
CA TYR A 187 8.28 -2.40 16.88
C TYR A 187 8.14 -0.95 16.34
N GLN A 188 6.91 -0.45 16.17
CA GLN A 188 6.67 0.96 15.86
C GLN A 188 7.09 1.87 17.04
N GLU A 189 6.82 1.46 18.28
CA GLU A 189 7.28 2.18 19.47
C GLU A 189 8.82 2.17 19.58
N ALA A 190 9.46 1.01 19.32
CA ALA A 190 10.92 0.89 19.28
C ALA A 190 11.55 1.80 18.18
N PHE A 191 10.93 1.85 16.99
CA PHE A 191 11.36 2.72 15.90
C PHE A 191 11.29 4.22 16.27
N GLN A 192 10.21 4.64 16.94
CA GLN A 192 10.07 6.02 17.42
C GLN A 192 11.14 6.36 18.47
N ALA A 193 11.42 5.43 19.39
CA ALA A 193 12.48 5.59 20.38
C ALA A 193 13.88 5.72 19.71
N LEU A 194 14.18 4.91 18.69
CA LEU A 194 15.42 5.03 17.91
C LEU A 194 15.56 6.39 17.23
N THR A 195 14.46 6.92 16.70
CA THR A 195 14.45 8.24 16.05
C THR A 195 14.80 9.35 17.03
N VAL A 196 14.33 9.25 18.29
CA VAL A 196 14.70 10.20 19.36
C VAL A 196 16.17 10.07 19.75
N LEU A 197 16.69 8.84 19.82
CA LEU A 197 18.07 8.56 20.20
C LEU A 197 19.09 8.92 19.09
N GLY A 198 18.65 9.02 17.83
CA GLY A 198 19.53 9.31 16.69
C GLY A 198 20.61 8.25 16.46
N ARG A 199 20.30 6.98 16.75
CA ARG A 199 21.23 5.85 16.62
C ARG A 199 21.18 5.24 15.22
N ASP A 200 22.35 5.03 14.60
CA ASP A 200 22.51 4.47 13.25
C ASP A 200 23.38 3.20 13.20
N ASP A 201 23.50 2.49 14.33
CA ASP A 201 24.23 1.22 14.41
C ASP A 201 23.46 0.04 13.76
N PRO A 202 24.12 -1.09 13.44
CA PRO A 202 23.47 -2.25 12.81
C PRO A 202 22.23 -2.76 13.54
N ALA A 203 22.25 -2.79 14.88
CA ALA A 203 21.08 -3.21 15.67
C ALA A 203 19.91 -2.22 15.54
N ALA A 204 20.18 -0.92 15.42
CA ALA A 204 19.15 0.07 15.11
C ALA A 204 18.54 -0.16 13.71
N ASN A 205 19.37 -0.52 12.72
CA ASN A 205 18.89 -0.83 11.37
C ASN A 205 18.01 -2.09 11.34
N GLU A 206 18.35 -3.13 12.11
CA GLU A 206 17.54 -4.33 12.25
C GLU A 206 16.13 -4.01 12.77
N ILE A 207 16.03 -3.20 13.83
CA ILE A 207 14.74 -2.79 14.39
C ILE A 207 13.94 -1.94 13.39
N ARG A 208 14.59 -1.02 12.69
CA ARG A 208 13.93 -0.19 11.65
C ARG A 208 13.40 -1.06 10.51
N GLN A 209 14.18 -2.04 10.08
CA GLN A 209 13.80 -2.94 9.01
C GLN A 209 12.66 -3.85 9.45
N THR A 210 12.74 -4.43 10.64
CA THR A 210 11.68 -5.26 11.23
C THR A 210 10.37 -4.48 11.37
N SER A 211 10.45 -3.24 11.83
CA SER A 211 9.31 -2.33 11.94
C SER A 211 8.66 -2.03 10.57
N ARG A 212 9.45 -1.83 9.52
CA ARG A 212 8.96 -1.61 8.15
C ARG A 212 8.30 -2.86 7.57
N GLU A 213 8.91 -4.03 7.73
CA GLU A 213 8.36 -5.30 7.27
C GLU A 213 7.04 -5.61 7.96
N LEU A 214 6.97 -5.47 9.29
CA LEU A 214 5.73 -5.66 10.05
C LEU A 214 4.63 -4.65 9.69
N LEU A 215 5.00 -3.39 9.42
CA LEU A 215 4.04 -2.40 8.94
C LEU A 215 3.46 -2.81 7.60
N ALA A 216 4.30 -3.22 6.66
CA ALA A 216 3.87 -3.68 5.34
C ALA A 216 2.96 -4.92 5.43
N MET A 217 3.25 -5.85 6.35
CA MET A 217 2.40 -7.04 6.59
C MET A 217 1.02 -6.68 7.13
N ASN A 218 0.94 -5.73 8.07
CA ASN A 218 -0.32 -5.37 8.74
C ASN A 218 -1.19 -4.42 7.92
N MET A 219 -0.57 -3.61 7.05
CA MET A 219 -1.25 -2.58 6.26
C MET A 219 -1.36 -2.97 4.78
N GLN A 220 -1.45 -4.27 4.48
CA GLN A 220 -1.60 -4.77 3.11
C GLN A 220 -2.88 -4.26 2.46
N ALA A 221 -2.84 -4.13 1.14
CA ALA A 221 -4.01 -3.80 0.35
C ALA A 221 -5.13 -4.81 0.57
N GLY A 222 -6.37 -4.31 0.71
CA GLY A 222 -7.54 -5.15 1.01
C GLY A 222 -8.01 -6.04 -0.14
N ALA A 223 -7.34 -6.01 -1.29
CA ALA A 223 -7.60 -6.88 -2.44
C ALA A 223 -6.27 -7.26 -3.11
N PRO A 224 -6.15 -8.47 -3.69
CA PRO A 224 -5.01 -8.83 -4.52
C PRO A 224 -5.01 -8.03 -5.82
N LEU A 225 -3.83 -7.92 -6.43
CA LEU A 225 -3.61 -7.16 -7.66
C LEU A 225 -4.60 -7.53 -8.80
N PHE A 226 -4.90 -8.82 -8.97
CA PHE A 226 -5.84 -9.29 -10.00
C PHE A 226 -7.28 -8.81 -9.76
N GLU A 227 -7.73 -8.72 -8.51
CA GLU A 227 -9.06 -8.18 -8.20
C GLU A 227 -9.11 -6.68 -8.41
N MET A 228 -8.05 -5.93 -8.04
CA MET A 228 -7.95 -4.50 -8.36
C MET A 228 -8.03 -4.27 -9.86
N ALA A 229 -7.39 -5.16 -10.62
CA ALA A 229 -7.32 -5.13 -12.05
C ALA A 229 -8.70 -5.36 -12.71
N GLU A 230 -9.41 -6.41 -12.29
CA GLU A 230 -10.77 -6.69 -12.73
C GLU A 230 -11.73 -5.53 -12.40
N GLU A 231 -11.64 -5.00 -11.18
CA GLU A 231 -12.45 -3.85 -10.76
C GLU A 231 -12.18 -2.61 -11.59
N ALA A 232 -10.91 -2.35 -11.93
CA ALA A 232 -10.54 -1.24 -12.80
C ALA A 232 -11.28 -1.33 -14.15
N VAL A 233 -11.26 -2.50 -14.79
CA VAL A 233 -11.92 -2.70 -16.09
C VAL A 233 -13.41 -2.51 -16.00
N GLU A 234 -14.06 -3.05 -14.96
CA GLU A 234 -15.50 -2.88 -14.77
C GLU A 234 -15.86 -1.40 -14.52
N GLN A 235 -15.16 -0.72 -13.61
CA GLN A 235 -15.48 0.65 -13.20
C GLN A 235 -15.16 1.68 -14.28
N ILE A 236 -14.04 1.51 -15.01
CA ILE A 236 -13.69 2.37 -16.14
C ILE A 236 -14.77 2.28 -17.23
N LYS A 237 -15.28 1.08 -17.52
CA LYS A 237 -16.37 0.88 -18.50
C LYS A 237 -17.70 1.50 -18.05
N GLN A 238 -18.03 1.43 -16.76
CA GLN A 238 -19.32 1.89 -16.23
C GLN A 238 -19.36 3.39 -15.93
N THR A 239 -18.30 3.94 -15.35
CA THR A 239 -18.29 5.29 -14.75
C THR A 239 -17.24 6.21 -15.35
N GLY A 240 -16.33 5.68 -16.17
CA GLY A 240 -15.23 6.43 -16.77
C GLY A 240 -13.97 6.45 -15.91
N LEU A 241 -12.88 6.88 -16.55
CA LEU A 241 -11.53 6.83 -15.99
C LEU A 241 -11.34 7.72 -14.76
N ASP A 242 -11.83 8.97 -14.79
CA ASP A 242 -11.66 9.93 -13.70
C ASP A 242 -12.38 9.49 -12.41
N SER A 243 -13.55 8.86 -12.59
CA SER A 243 -14.32 8.25 -11.50
C SER A 243 -13.55 7.08 -10.88
N TRP A 244 -13.02 6.19 -11.72
CA TRP A 244 -12.18 5.09 -11.26
C TRP A 244 -10.94 5.58 -10.50
N LYS A 245 -10.22 6.58 -11.02
CA LYS A 245 -9.04 7.14 -10.35
C LYS A 245 -9.38 7.62 -8.93
N THR A 246 -10.47 8.36 -8.78
CA THR A 246 -10.93 8.85 -7.47
C THR A 246 -11.29 7.69 -6.52
N LEU A 247 -11.96 6.66 -7.03
CA LEU A 247 -12.31 5.47 -6.26
C LEU A 247 -11.07 4.67 -5.85
N PHE A 248 -10.12 4.52 -6.77
CA PHE A 248 -8.86 3.83 -6.56
C PHE A 248 -8.06 4.49 -5.43
N ASP A 249 -7.92 5.81 -5.49
CA ASP A 249 -7.20 6.57 -4.47
C ASP A 249 -7.84 6.39 -3.08
N VAL A 250 -9.17 6.43 -2.99
CA VAL A 250 -9.87 6.24 -1.71
C VAL A 250 -9.72 4.82 -1.16
N ARG A 251 -9.60 3.81 -2.03
CA ARG A 251 -9.64 2.41 -1.65
C ARG A 251 -8.26 1.78 -1.44
N TYR A 252 -7.28 2.18 -2.25
CA TYR A 252 -6.00 1.48 -2.35
C TYR A 252 -4.79 2.38 -2.08
N ALA A 253 -4.89 3.71 -2.18
CA ALA A 253 -3.74 4.56 -1.87
C ALA A 253 -3.27 4.33 -0.43
N ASP A 254 -1.96 4.47 -0.22
CA ASP A 254 -1.25 4.27 1.05
C ASP A 254 -1.30 2.82 1.60
N SER A 255 -1.98 1.90 0.93
CA SER A 255 -1.94 0.48 1.26
C SER A 255 -0.68 -0.19 0.71
N TRP A 256 -0.22 -1.22 1.40
CA TRP A 256 1.03 -1.91 1.08
C TRP A 256 0.81 -3.10 0.15
N MET A 257 1.76 -3.32 -0.75
CA MET A 257 1.89 -4.56 -1.50
C MET A 257 3.31 -5.08 -1.36
N ILE A 258 3.43 -6.41 -1.34
CA ILE A 258 4.69 -7.13 -1.25
C ILE A 258 4.86 -7.91 -2.55
N PHE A 259 6.05 -7.81 -3.14
CA PHE A 259 6.36 -8.34 -4.45
C PHE A 259 7.60 -9.21 -4.40
N GLU A 260 7.55 -10.29 -5.16
CA GLU A 260 8.73 -11.01 -5.65
C GLU A 260 8.73 -10.84 -7.17
N ALA A 261 9.54 -9.91 -7.69
CA ALA A 261 9.53 -9.57 -9.11
C ALA A 261 10.88 -9.08 -9.60
N THR A 262 11.12 -9.18 -10.90
CA THR A 262 12.23 -8.48 -11.56
C THR A 262 11.80 -7.06 -11.93
N LEU A 263 12.63 -6.07 -11.62
CA LEU A 263 12.42 -4.67 -11.97
C LEU A 263 13.25 -4.30 -13.20
N SER A 264 12.60 -3.69 -14.19
CA SER A 264 13.24 -3.23 -15.44
C SER A 264 13.14 -1.70 -15.54
N PRO A 265 14.22 -0.98 -15.87
CA PRO A 265 14.15 0.46 -16.04
C PRO A 265 13.24 0.81 -17.22
N VAL A 266 12.38 1.81 -17.05
CA VAL A 266 11.53 2.36 -18.12
C VAL A 266 12.31 3.49 -18.80
N GLU A 267 12.68 3.30 -20.06
CA GLU A 267 13.30 4.37 -20.86
C GLU A 267 12.26 5.47 -21.11
N THR A 268 12.44 6.62 -20.47
CA THR A 268 11.63 7.82 -20.75
C THR A 268 12.35 8.65 -21.82
N GLN A 269 11.64 9.05 -22.87
CA GLN A 269 12.18 9.90 -23.95
C GLN A 269 12.43 11.35 -23.51
N GLU A 270 11.87 11.75 -22.39
CA GLU A 270 12.15 13.01 -21.71
C GLU A 270 13.07 12.72 -20.52
N GLU A 271 14.06 13.58 -20.27
CA GLU A 271 14.85 13.60 -19.03
C GLU A 271 13.91 13.88 -17.85
N THR A 272 13.15 12.88 -17.43
CA THR A 272 12.36 12.94 -16.20
C THR A 272 13.33 12.90 -15.03
N GLU A 273 13.21 13.85 -14.09
CA GLU A 273 14.01 13.91 -12.85
C GLU A 273 13.90 12.64 -11.97
N HIS A 274 12.98 11.74 -12.28
CA HIS A 274 12.65 10.56 -11.48
C HIS A 274 12.88 9.28 -12.27
N SER A 275 13.72 8.39 -11.73
CA SER A 275 13.93 7.05 -12.26
C SER A 275 12.64 6.23 -12.09
N ARG A 276 12.26 5.48 -13.13
CA ARG A 276 11.06 4.63 -13.13
C ARG A 276 11.43 3.19 -13.44
N TYR A 277 10.90 2.27 -12.65
CA TYR A 277 11.12 0.84 -12.81
C TYR A 277 9.79 0.13 -12.98
N ARG A 278 9.65 -0.65 -14.04
CA ARG A 278 8.46 -1.48 -14.30
C ARG A 278 8.69 -2.88 -13.79
N LEU A 279 7.71 -3.39 -13.04
CA LEU A 279 7.68 -4.78 -12.61
C LEU A 279 7.37 -5.67 -13.81
N ASN A 280 8.09 -6.79 -13.94
CA ASN A 280 7.81 -7.81 -14.94
C ASN A 280 6.63 -8.71 -14.54
N LEU A 281 5.50 -8.07 -14.23
CA LEU A 281 4.24 -8.74 -13.88
C LEU A 281 3.09 -7.97 -14.55
N PRO A 282 2.96 -8.04 -15.88
CA PRO A 282 1.82 -7.45 -16.56
C PRO A 282 0.57 -8.26 -16.19
N VAL A 283 -0.46 -7.58 -15.69
CA VAL A 283 -1.77 -8.19 -15.51
C VAL A 283 -2.55 -7.99 -16.80
N LEU A 284 -2.67 -9.09 -17.54
CA LEU A 284 -3.42 -9.15 -18.79
C LEU A 284 -4.88 -9.44 -18.48
N LEU A 285 -5.74 -8.45 -18.72
CA LEU A 285 -7.19 -8.61 -18.74
C LEU A 285 -7.64 -8.57 -20.21
N ASP A 286 -8.78 -9.20 -20.53
CA ASP A 286 -9.26 -9.42 -21.92
C ASP A 286 -9.04 -8.23 -22.88
N GLU A 287 -9.31 -7.01 -22.44
CA GLU A 287 -9.19 -5.78 -23.25
C GLU A 287 -8.30 -4.71 -22.61
N TYR A 288 -7.64 -5.01 -21.48
CA TYR A 288 -6.93 -4.00 -20.70
C TYR A 288 -5.67 -4.58 -20.06
N THR A 289 -4.53 -3.93 -20.27
CA THR A 289 -3.26 -4.34 -19.65
C THR A 289 -2.93 -3.43 -18.48
N LEU A 290 -2.58 -4.01 -17.35
CA LEU A 290 -2.11 -3.25 -16.18
C LEU A 290 -0.64 -3.52 -15.92
N TYR A 291 0.12 -2.43 -15.83
CA TYR A 291 1.50 -2.45 -15.38
C TYR A 291 1.63 -1.85 -13.99
N LEU A 292 2.68 -2.25 -13.29
CA LEU A 292 3.09 -1.64 -12.03
C LEU A 292 4.41 -0.93 -12.26
N GLU A 293 4.46 0.34 -11.87
CA GLU A 293 5.65 1.17 -11.98
C GLU A 293 6.05 1.69 -10.60
N LEU A 294 7.34 1.58 -10.30
CA LEU A 294 7.96 2.03 -9.07
C LEU A 294 8.78 3.29 -9.35
N ASN A 295 8.40 4.39 -8.69
CA ASN A 295 8.97 5.70 -8.94
C ASN A 295 10.05 6.06 -7.92
N SER A 296 11.30 6.18 -8.37
CA SER A 296 12.48 6.58 -7.58
C SER A 296 12.66 5.76 -6.30
N PRO A 297 12.86 4.43 -6.41
CA PRO A 297 13.04 3.57 -5.25
C PRO A 297 14.28 3.94 -4.43
N ALA A 298 14.17 3.90 -3.10
CA ALA A 298 15.30 4.16 -2.19
C ALA A 298 16.50 3.20 -2.38
N PHE A 299 16.28 2.06 -3.03
CA PHE A 299 17.27 1.02 -3.33
C PHE A 299 17.69 1.01 -4.82
N GLU A 300 17.63 2.13 -5.52
CA GLU A 300 18.00 2.23 -6.94
C GLU A 300 19.42 1.72 -7.23
N GLU A 301 20.38 2.00 -6.34
CA GLU A 301 21.77 1.53 -6.48
C GLU A 301 21.89 0.00 -6.43
N TYR A 302 21.06 -0.65 -5.60
CA TYR A 302 20.93 -2.11 -5.60
C TYR A 302 20.46 -2.62 -6.96
N LEU A 303 19.43 -1.99 -7.55
CA LEU A 303 18.88 -2.40 -8.84
C LEU A 303 19.88 -2.24 -9.99
N LYS A 304 20.70 -1.18 -9.96
CA LYS A 304 21.76 -0.95 -10.95
C LYS A 304 22.82 -2.05 -10.94
N THR A 305 23.15 -2.57 -9.76
CA THR A 305 24.14 -3.63 -9.58
C THR A 305 23.57 -5.02 -9.88
N HIS A 306 22.25 -5.20 -9.72
CA HIS A 306 21.57 -6.48 -9.80
C HIS A 306 20.48 -6.51 -10.89
N GLN A 307 20.77 -5.92 -12.05
CA GLN A 307 19.80 -5.84 -13.15
C GLN A 307 19.30 -7.22 -13.59
N GLY A 308 17.98 -7.35 -13.73
CA GLY A 308 17.32 -8.59 -14.15
C GLY A 308 17.25 -9.69 -13.09
N GLN A 309 17.79 -9.47 -11.88
CA GLN A 309 17.61 -10.39 -10.76
C GLN A 309 16.24 -10.15 -10.09
N PRO A 310 15.57 -11.21 -9.61
CA PRO A 310 14.36 -11.07 -8.82
C PRO A 310 14.70 -10.39 -7.50
N VAL A 311 13.83 -9.49 -7.05
CA VAL A 311 13.94 -8.80 -5.76
C VAL A 311 12.66 -8.98 -4.99
N ILE A 312 12.79 -9.12 -3.67
CA ILE A 312 11.64 -9.17 -2.76
C ILE A 312 11.53 -7.80 -2.11
N PHE A 313 10.45 -7.07 -2.35
CA PHE A 313 10.31 -5.71 -1.82
C PHE A 313 8.86 -5.43 -1.46
N ALA A 314 8.66 -4.46 -0.58
CA ALA A 314 7.35 -3.93 -0.28
C ALA A 314 7.30 -2.46 -0.69
N ALA A 315 6.14 -1.99 -1.15
CA ALA A 315 5.90 -0.60 -1.50
C ALA A 315 4.44 -0.23 -1.25
N GLN A 316 4.18 1.05 -0.98
CA GLN A 316 2.81 1.55 -0.93
C GLN A 316 2.32 1.89 -2.34
N ILE A 317 1.03 1.66 -2.56
CA ILE A 317 0.32 2.14 -3.75
C ILE A 317 0.18 3.65 -3.65
N ALA A 318 0.68 4.37 -4.66
CA ALA A 318 0.57 5.82 -4.76
C ALA A 318 -0.71 6.25 -5.48
N GLY A 319 -1.10 5.53 -6.54
CA GLY A 319 -2.27 5.88 -7.33
C GLY A 319 -2.38 5.09 -8.62
N PHE A 320 -3.33 5.52 -9.45
CA PHE A 320 -3.60 4.93 -10.76
C PHE A 320 -3.65 6.01 -11.84
N HIS A 321 -3.04 5.73 -13.00
CA HIS A 321 -3.15 6.57 -14.18
C HIS A 321 -3.17 5.74 -15.47
N PRO A 322 -3.82 6.21 -16.55
CA PRO A 322 -3.69 5.58 -17.85
C PRO A 322 -2.27 5.74 -18.40
N ASP A 323 -1.85 4.84 -19.27
CA ASP A 323 -0.66 5.07 -20.10
C ASP A 323 -1.02 6.09 -21.20
N ALA A 324 -0.31 7.21 -21.24
CA ALA A 324 -0.54 8.25 -22.24
C ALA A 324 -0.31 7.75 -23.68
N SER A 325 0.53 6.74 -23.86
CA SER A 325 0.86 6.17 -25.17
C SER A 325 -0.15 5.11 -25.62
N ARG A 326 -0.88 4.49 -24.68
CA ARG A 326 -1.75 3.33 -24.93
C ARG A 326 -3.03 3.42 -24.09
N PRO A 327 -4.19 3.75 -24.70
CA PRO A 327 -5.43 3.97 -23.97
C PRO A 327 -6.03 2.70 -23.35
N ASP A 328 -5.61 1.52 -23.83
CA ASP A 328 -5.94 0.18 -23.32
C ASP A 328 -4.99 -0.29 -22.21
N THR A 329 -4.11 0.60 -21.74
CA THR A 329 -3.11 0.29 -20.72
C THR A 329 -3.29 1.21 -19.51
N GLY A 330 -3.30 0.63 -18.32
CA GLY A 330 -3.28 1.35 -17.06
C GLY A 330 -1.99 1.08 -16.28
N ILE A 331 -1.58 2.05 -15.48
CA ILE A 331 -0.39 1.97 -14.65
C ILE A 331 -0.82 2.21 -13.20
N ILE A 332 -0.51 1.23 -12.35
CA ILE A 332 -0.55 1.39 -10.90
C ILE A 332 0.82 1.91 -10.47
N GLU A 333 0.82 3.10 -9.90
CA GLU A 333 2.03 3.75 -9.41
C GLU A 333 2.32 3.28 -7.98
N LEU A 334 3.55 2.84 -7.76
CA LEU A 334 4.09 2.47 -6.46
C LEU A 334 5.06 3.57 -5.98
N ASN A 335 4.92 3.93 -4.71
CA ASN A 335 5.72 4.97 -4.09
C ASN A 335 7.13 4.46 -3.75
N GLY A 336 8.15 4.88 -4.52
CA GLY A 336 9.53 4.44 -4.28
C GLY A 336 10.19 5.03 -3.02
N LYS A 337 9.63 6.10 -2.43
CA LYS A 337 10.13 6.64 -1.14
C LYS A 337 9.77 5.75 0.04
N THR A 338 8.62 5.07 -0.06
CA THR A 338 8.18 4.11 0.97
C THR A 338 8.63 2.70 0.64
N ALA A 339 9.04 2.45 -0.60
CA ALA A 339 9.54 1.16 -1.02
C ALA A 339 10.86 0.78 -0.32
N PHE A 340 10.93 -0.48 0.11
CA PHE A 340 12.12 -1.04 0.74
C PHE A 340 12.30 -2.50 0.36
N LEU A 341 13.55 -2.96 0.38
CA LEU A 341 13.94 -4.35 0.16
C LEU A 341 13.57 -5.19 1.39
N TRP A 342 12.94 -6.34 1.19
CA TRP A 342 12.69 -7.32 2.25
C TRP A 342 13.98 -8.02 2.66
N SER A 343 14.09 -8.43 3.91
CA SER A 343 15.32 -9.00 4.47
C SER A 343 15.09 -10.21 5.38
N HIS A 344 14.04 -10.22 6.22
CA HIS A 344 13.87 -11.30 7.19
C HIS A 344 13.11 -12.48 6.60
N LEU A 345 13.79 -13.64 6.56
CA LEU A 345 13.16 -14.90 6.14
C LEU A 345 12.00 -15.31 7.05
N LYS A 346 12.11 -15.07 8.37
CA LYS A 346 11.05 -15.40 9.34
C LYS A 346 9.76 -14.63 9.03
N LEU A 347 9.86 -13.32 8.78
CA LEU A 347 8.69 -12.49 8.43
C LEU A 347 8.14 -12.85 7.05
N TYR A 348 9.01 -13.20 6.10
CA TYR A 348 8.56 -13.68 4.79
C TYR A 348 7.72 -14.96 4.90
N GLN A 349 8.13 -15.91 5.75
CA GLN A 349 7.37 -17.15 6.00
C GLN A 349 6.00 -16.88 6.62
N LEU A 350 5.90 -15.86 7.48
CA LEU A 350 4.66 -15.46 8.12
C LEU A 350 3.67 -14.79 7.16
N LEU A 351 4.07 -14.48 5.91
CA LEU A 351 3.14 -14.09 4.84
C LEU A 351 2.24 -15.26 4.38
N GLY A 352 2.55 -16.49 4.80
CA GLY A 352 1.80 -17.69 4.40
C GLY A 352 2.07 -18.16 2.97
N ILE A 353 3.17 -17.70 2.37
CA ILE A 353 3.65 -18.17 1.06
C ILE A 353 4.35 -19.52 1.27
N GLU A 354 3.75 -20.60 0.74
CA GLU A 354 4.33 -21.94 0.84
C GLU A 354 5.54 -22.10 -0.09
N PHE A 355 6.64 -22.66 0.42
CA PHE A 355 7.76 -23.05 -0.43
C PHE A 355 7.40 -24.31 -1.22
N ASP A 356 7.47 -24.22 -2.54
CA ASP A 356 7.17 -25.33 -3.44
C ASP A 356 8.31 -25.54 -4.47
N ALA A 357 8.04 -26.35 -5.49
CA ALA A 357 9.02 -26.64 -6.54
C ALA A 357 9.37 -25.40 -7.41
N PHE A 358 8.54 -24.36 -7.38
CA PHE A 358 8.71 -23.12 -8.11
C PHE A 358 9.29 -21.99 -7.23
N GLN A 359 9.00 -22.01 -5.92
CA GLN A 359 9.57 -21.14 -4.90
C GLN A 359 10.43 -21.95 -3.91
N ASN A 360 11.67 -22.24 -4.31
CA ASN A 360 12.59 -22.96 -3.43
C ASN A 360 13.07 -22.04 -2.29
N ARG A 361 12.92 -22.51 -1.04
CA ARG A 361 13.41 -21.83 0.17
C ARG A 361 14.87 -21.38 0.04
N GLU A 362 15.76 -22.20 -0.52
CA GLU A 362 17.18 -21.85 -0.67
C GLU A 362 17.39 -20.66 -1.62
N GLN A 363 16.56 -20.53 -2.65
CA GLN A 363 16.62 -19.40 -3.58
C GLN A 363 16.13 -18.12 -2.90
N ILE A 364 15.01 -18.19 -2.17
CA ILE A 364 14.48 -17.06 -1.40
C ILE A 364 15.49 -16.62 -0.34
N GLU A 365 16.06 -17.55 0.42
CA GLU A 365 17.07 -17.26 1.44
C GLU A 365 18.31 -16.60 0.84
N LYS A 366 18.74 -17.04 -0.36
CA LYS A 366 19.84 -16.38 -1.09
C LYS A 366 19.51 -14.94 -1.46
N ILE A 367 18.30 -14.69 -1.99
CA ILE A 367 17.84 -13.34 -2.35
C ILE A 367 17.79 -12.45 -1.11
N LEU A 368 17.19 -12.94 -0.03
CA LEU A 368 17.07 -12.22 1.23
C LEU A 368 18.44 -11.91 1.85
N ASN A 369 19.37 -12.87 1.89
CA ASN A 369 20.71 -12.65 2.41
C ASN A 369 21.48 -11.58 1.61
N GLN A 370 21.35 -11.59 0.28
CA GLN A 370 21.94 -10.57 -0.59
C GLN A 370 21.36 -9.17 -0.32
N GLN A 371 20.04 -9.09 -0.10
CA GLN A 371 19.35 -7.85 0.26
C GLN A 371 19.75 -7.37 1.66
N SER A 372 19.83 -8.26 2.65
CA SER A 372 20.26 -7.96 4.02
C SER A 372 21.68 -7.41 4.08
N HIS A 373 22.60 -7.97 3.29
CA HIS A 373 23.97 -7.45 3.17
C HIS A 373 23.99 -6.05 2.56
N TYR A 374 23.20 -5.79 1.52
CA TYR A 374 23.09 -4.44 0.95
C TYR A 374 22.53 -3.42 1.95
N LEU A 375 21.58 -3.84 2.79
CA LEU A 375 20.99 -3.00 3.84
C LEU A 375 21.92 -2.81 5.05
N GLY A 376 23.06 -3.50 5.12
CA GLY A 376 24.00 -3.42 6.25
C GLY A 376 23.47 -4.04 7.54
N LEU A 377 22.61 -5.05 7.44
CA LEU A 377 22.04 -5.78 8.59
C LEU A 377 22.92 -6.94 9.05
N THR A 378 23.67 -7.51 8.11
CA THR A 378 24.56 -8.67 8.30
C THR A 378 25.94 -8.34 7.75
N GLU A 379 26.99 -8.65 8.52
CA GLU A 379 28.40 -8.52 8.09
C GLU A 379 28.84 -9.57 7.07
#